data_AF-A0A150FXN7-F1
#
_entry.id   AF-A0A150FXN7-F1
#
_cell.length_a   1.000
_cell.length_b   1.000
_cell.length_c   1.000
_cell.angle_alpha   90.00
_cell.angle_beta   90.00
_cell.angle_gamma   90.00
#
_symmetry.space_group_name_H-M   'P 1'
#
loop_
_entity.id
_entity.type
_entity.pdbx_description
1 polymer ?
#
loop_
_entity_poly.entity_id
_entity_poly.type
_entity_poly.pdbx_seq_one_letter_code
_entity_poly.pdbx_strand_id
1 'polypeptide(L)'
;MVSHEEVAADFNAAAKALGVDGDELGDLLACLSSLPDKELAFFPKGADNKAIIKFARSKASAAGLGVGSAAGAGSLPAAAGEHF
;
A
#
# COMPACT_ATOMS: atom_id res chain seq x y z
N MET A 1 -18.39 -10.70 2.74
CA MET A 1 -16.93 -10.86 2.85
C MET A 1 -16.33 -9.94 1.80
N VAL A 2 -15.27 -9.20 2.12
CA VAL A 2 -14.58 -8.35 1.14
C VAL A 2 -13.60 -9.24 0.38
N SER A 3 -13.74 -9.33 -0.94
CA SER A 3 -12.85 -10.13 -1.79
C SER A 3 -11.74 -9.27 -2.39
N HIS A 4 -10.58 -9.87 -2.66
CA HIS A 4 -9.47 -9.23 -3.36
C HIS A 4 -9.89 -8.58 -4.69
N GLU A 5 -10.76 -9.25 -5.46
CA GLU A 5 -11.28 -8.70 -6.73
C GLU A 5 -12.09 -7.41 -6.55
N GLU A 6 -12.94 -7.34 -5.52
CA GLU A 6 -13.71 -6.14 -5.24
C GLU A 6 -12.81 -4.98 -4.80
N VAL A 7 -11.80 -5.27 -3.96
CA VAL A 7 -10.81 -4.28 -3.53
C VAL A 7 -10.00 -3.76 -4.70
N ALA A 8 -9.56 -4.65 -5.59
CA ALA A 8 -8.84 -4.27 -6.80
C ALA A 8 -9.70 -3.39 -7.71
N ALA A 9 -11.00 -3.68 -7.85
CA ALA A 9 -11.92 -2.88 -8.64
C ALA A 9 -12.13 -1.47 -8.06
N ASP A 10 -12.42 -1.36 -6.75
CA ASP A 10 -12.57 -0.07 -6.04
C ASP A 10 -11.26 0.75 -6.14
N PHE A 11 -10.11 0.11 -5.93
CA PHE A 11 -8.81 0.75 -6.05
C PHE A 11 -8.53 1.24 -7.48
N ASN A 12 -8.81 0.44 -8.50
CA ASN A 12 -8.59 0.82 -9.90
C ASN A 12 -9.48 2.00 -10.31
N ALA A 13 -10.75 2.00 -9.87
CA ALA A 13 -11.65 3.12 -10.06
C ALA A 13 -11.14 4.41 -9.38
N ALA A 14 -10.69 4.30 -8.12
CA ALA A 14 -10.12 5.41 -7.38
C ALA A 14 -8.82 5.93 -8.01
N ALA A 15 -7.97 5.04 -8.50
CA ALA A 15 -6.70 5.37 -9.13
C ALA A 15 -6.92 6.13 -10.45
N LYS A 16 -7.82 5.64 -11.29
CA LYS A 16 -8.24 6.35 -12.52
C LYS A 16 -8.83 7.72 -12.22
N ALA A 17 -9.64 7.84 -11.17
CA ALA A 17 -10.25 9.11 -10.78
C ALA A 17 -9.23 10.13 -10.27
N LEU A 18 -8.10 9.68 -9.70
CA LEU A 18 -7.03 10.54 -9.21
C LEU A 18 -5.84 10.70 -10.19
N GLY A 19 -5.84 9.99 -11.32
CA GLY A 19 -4.73 9.99 -12.27
C GLY A 19 -3.47 9.30 -11.71
N VAL A 20 -3.65 8.17 -11.03
CA VAL A 20 -2.54 7.29 -10.63
C VAL A 20 -2.32 6.30 -11.77
N ASP A 21 -1.17 6.40 -12.43
CA ASP A 21 -0.86 5.67 -13.66
C ASP A 21 0.50 4.97 -13.60
N GLY A 22 0.73 4.04 -14.54
CA GLY A 22 2.04 3.44 -14.80
C GLY A 22 2.54 2.52 -13.69
N ASP A 23 3.82 2.67 -13.35
CA ASP A 23 4.54 1.85 -12.37
C ASP A 23 3.89 1.91 -10.98
N GLU A 24 3.44 3.10 -10.56
CA GLU A 24 2.83 3.28 -9.24
C GLU A 24 1.53 2.47 -9.10
N LEU A 25 0.71 2.43 -10.14
CA LEU A 25 -0.54 1.66 -10.13
C LEU A 25 -0.25 0.15 -10.00
N GLY A 26 0.74 -0.35 -10.75
CA GLY A 26 1.14 -1.74 -10.73
C GLY A 26 1.67 -2.18 -9.37
N ASP A 27 2.53 -1.37 -8.77
CA ASP A 27 3.14 -1.64 -7.47
C ASP A 27 2.09 -1.65 -6.33
N LEU A 28 1.17 -0.68 -6.35
CA LEU A 28 0.06 -0.62 -5.41
C LEU A 28 -0.91 -1.81 -5.56
N LEU A 29 -1.23 -2.23 -6.78
CA LEU A 29 -2.05 -3.42 -7.04
C LEU A 29 -1.37 -4.71 -6.56
N ALA A 30 -0.06 -4.85 -6.82
CA ALA A 30 0.72 -5.99 -6.35
C ALA A 30 0.75 -6.04 -4.81
N CYS A 31 0.94 -4.89 -4.16
CA CYS A 31 0.87 -4.78 -2.71
C CYS A 31 -0.50 -5.23 -2.17
N LEU A 32 -1.60 -4.69 -2.72
CA LEU A 32 -2.96 -5.04 -2.30
C LEU A 32 -3.28 -6.52 -2.49
N SER A 33 -2.77 -7.13 -3.57
CA SER A 33 -2.95 -8.57 -3.84
C SER A 33 -2.14 -9.47 -2.91
N SER A 34 -1.10 -8.93 -2.27
CA SER A 34 -0.28 -9.64 -1.29
C SER A 34 -0.79 -9.51 0.15
N LEU A 35 -1.84 -8.72 0.39
CA LEU A 35 -2.38 -8.53 1.73
C LEU A 35 -3.20 -9.75 2.17
N PRO A 36 -3.12 -10.18 3.45
CA PRO A 36 -4.00 -11.22 3.97
C PRO A 36 -5.41 -10.69 4.20
N ASP A 37 -6.43 -11.55 4.17
CA ASP A 37 -7.86 -11.18 4.29
C ASP A 37 -8.17 -10.31 5.52
N LYS A 38 -7.43 -10.48 6.62
CA LYS A 38 -7.58 -9.65 7.83
C LYS A 38 -7.26 -8.18 7.56
N GLU A 39 -6.27 -7.89 6.73
CA GLU A 39 -5.89 -6.53 6.36
C GLU A 39 -6.85 -5.94 5.34
N LEU A 40 -7.37 -6.77 4.42
CA LEU A 40 -8.44 -6.39 3.49
C LEU A 40 -9.77 -6.10 4.17
N ALA A 41 -10.03 -6.71 5.33
CA ALA A 41 -11.22 -6.37 6.12
C ALA A 41 -11.21 -4.90 6.59
N PHE A 42 -10.03 -4.27 6.68
CA PHE A 42 -9.89 -2.84 6.98
C PHE A 42 -9.83 -1.95 5.73
N PHE A 43 -9.99 -2.53 4.53
CA PHE A 43 -10.02 -1.75 3.30
C PHE A 43 -11.24 -0.80 3.33
N PRO A 44 -11.04 0.52 3.08
CA PRO A 44 -12.10 1.51 3.13
C PRO A 44 -12.99 1.43 1.87
N LYS A 45 -13.69 0.30 1.70
CA LYS A 45 -14.56 0.03 0.56
C LYS A 45 -15.70 1.06 0.49
N GLY A 46 -15.89 1.68 -0.68
CA GLY A 46 -16.92 2.71 -0.85
C GLY A 46 -16.63 4.05 -0.14
N ALA A 47 -15.42 4.23 0.40
CA ALA A 47 -14.96 5.56 0.84
C ALA A 47 -14.53 6.42 -0.35
N ASP A 48 -14.17 7.67 -0.09
CA ASP A 48 -13.63 8.55 -1.12
C ASP A 48 -12.40 7.95 -1.82
N ASN A 49 -12.28 8.19 -3.13
CA ASN A 49 -11.13 7.76 -3.94
C ASN A 49 -9.78 8.11 -3.29
N LYS A 50 -9.69 9.27 -2.62
CA LYS A 50 -8.50 9.68 -1.85
C LYS A 50 -8.18 8.76 -0.67
N ALA A 51 -9.19 8.31 0.07
CA ALA A 51 -8.99 7.42 1.20
C ALA A 51 -8.50 6.05 0.75
N ILE A 52 -9.05 5.53 -0.35
CA ILE A 52 -8.65 4.27 -0.98
C ILE A 52 -7.18 4.31 -1.42
N ILE A 53 -6.78 5.34 -2.18
CA ILE A 53 -5.38 5.47 -2.64
C ILE A 53 -4.42 5.71 -1.47
N LYS A 54 -4.82 6.49 -0.46
CA LYS A 54 -4.00 6.70 0.74
C LYS A 54 -3.77 5.41 1.51
N PHE A 55 -4.79 4.54 1.63
CA PHE A 55 -4.64 3.23 2.24
C PHE A 55 -3.64 2.36 1.47
N ALA A 56 -3.81 2.25 0.16
CA ALA A 56 -2.92 1.45 -0.69
C ALA A 56 -1.46 1.94 -0.61
N ARG A 57 -1.24 3.26 -0.70
CA ARG A 57 0.11 3.85 -0.57
C ARG A 57 0.71 3.61 0.82
N SER A 58 -0.11 3.69 1.87
CA SER A 58 0.35 3.36 3.22
C SER A 58 0.77 1.91 3.36
N LYS A 59 0.07 0.97 2.71
CA LYS A 59 0.42 -0.45 2.73
C LYS A 59 1.66 -0.75 1.89
N ALA A 60 1.78 -0.18 0.71
CA ALA A 60 2.97 -0.31 -0.12
C ALA A 60 4.22 0.27 0.58
N SER A 61 4.07 1.42 1.25
CA SER A 61 5.15 1.98 2.08
C SER A 61 5.53 1.06 3.26
N ALA A 62 4.56 0.44 3.93
CA ALA A 62 4.82 -0.49 5.04
C ALA A 62 5.45 -1.81 4.55
N ALA A 63 5.14 -2.23 3.32
CA ALA A 63 5.73 -3.39 2.66
C ALA A 63 7.16 -3.14 2.14
N GLY A 64 7.70 -1.92 2.31
CA GLY A 64 9.03 -1.56 1.83
C GLY A 64 9.11 -1.30 0.32
N LEU A 65 7.97 -1.20 -0.36
CA LEU A 65 7.90 -1.03 -1.83
C LEU A 65 8.15 0.41 -2.30
N GLY A 66 8.75 1.26 -1.46
CA GLY A 66 9.39 2.50 -1.95
C GLY A 66 8.48 3.52 -2.67
N VAL A 67 7.16 3.54 -2.47
CA VAL A 67 6.26 4.57 -3.04
C VAL A 67 6.43 5.96 -2.39
N GLY A 68 7.46 6.12 -1.56
CA GLY A 68 7.88 7.40 -1.00
C GLY A 68 9.39 7.51 -1.08
N SER A 69 9.92 8.10 -2.17
CA SER A 69 11.16 8.87 -2.05
C SER A 69 10.89 10.09 -1.17
N ALA A 70 10.79 9.87 0.14
CA ALA A 70 11.08 10.85 1.15
C ALA A 70 12.05 10.17 2.11
N ALA A 71 13.32 10.50 1.93
CA ALA A 71 14.38 10.18 2.86
C ALA A 71 13.91 10.48 4.30
N GLY A 72 13.87 9.44 5.11
CA GLY A 72 13.51 9.50 6.51
C GLY A 72 14.03 8.25 7.17
N ALA A 73 15.36 8.18 7.26
CA ALA A 73 16.07 7.18 8.04
C ALA A 73 15.45 7.07 9.43
N GLY A 74 14.83 5.91 9.68
CA GLY A 74 14.38 5.46 10.97
C GLY A 74 14.44 3.94 11.03
N SER A 75 15.43 3.34 10.36
CA SER A 75 15.82 1.96 10.62
C SER A 75 16.17 1.85 12.09
N LEU A 76 15.35 1.10 12.80
CA LEU A 76 15.61 0.54 14.12
C LEU A 76 17.08 0.08 14.20
N PRO A 77 17.89 0.52 15.18
CA PRO A 77 19.11 -0.19 15.50
C PRO A 77 18.75 -1.41 16.36
N ALA A 78 18.45 -2.54 15.71
CA ALA A 78 18.41 -3.85 16.37
C ALA A 78 19.76 -4.56 16.19
N ALA A 79 20.64 -4.32 17.17
CA ALA A 79 21.65 -5.22 17.76
C ALA A 79 22.53 -6.16 16.89
N ALA A 80 23.85 -5.91 16.90
CA ALA A 80 25.00 -6.84 16.98
C ALA A 80 26.28 -5.96 16.90
N GLY A 81 27.29 -5.99 17.77
CA GLY A 81 28.12 -7.08 18.26
C GLY A 81 29.59 -6.61 18.15
N GLU A 82 30.46 -7.08 19.05
CA GLU A 82 31.83 -6.63 19.36
C GLU A 82 32.83 -6.48 18.18
N HIS A 83 33.83 -5.58 18.36
CA HIS A 83 35.29 -5.90 18.40
C HIS A 83 36.14 -4.68 17.97
N PHE A 84 36.82 -4.04 18.94
CA PHE A 84 38.17 -3.47 18.82
C PHE A 84 38.78 -3.35 20.22
#